data_AF-A0A496PQL0-F1
#
_entry.id   AF-A0A496PQL0-F1
#
_cell.length_a   1.000
_cell.length_b   1.000
_cell.length_c   1.000
_cell.angle_alpha   90.00
_cell.angle_beta   90.00
_cell.angle_gamma   90.00
#
_symmetry.space_group_name_H-M   'P 1'
#
loop_
_entity.id
_entity.type
_entity.pdbx_description
1 polymer ?
#
loop_
_entity_poly.entity_id
_entity_poly.type
_entity_poly.pdbx_seq_one_letter_code
_entity_poly.pdbx_strand_id
1 'polypeptide(L)'
;MVNDKELISYCGLYCGECPNYTGRIADLARDLRKELRSVRFDKTAEVLSELSFFSMFKDYAQCYSILGGMVKLRCKHACRGNGGNPFCKIRKCAQKKKIEGC
;
A
#
# COMPACT_ATOMS: atom_id res chain seq x y z
N MET A 1 -3.76 23.90 2.67
CA MET A 1 -3.45 22.79 3.58
C MET A 1 -4.74 22.05 3.82
N VAL A 2 -4.78 20.72 3.66
CA VAL A 2 -5.98 19.91 3.97
C VAL A 2 -6.22 20.03 5.47
N ASN A 3 -7.46 20.30 5.88
CA ASN A 3 -7.81 20.35 7.31
C ASN A 3 -7.78 18.92 7.85
N ASP A 4 -7.16 18.66 9.01
CA ASP A 4 -7.07 17.32 9.60
C ASP A 4 -8.45 16.65 9.77
N LYS A 5 -9.51 17.45 9.99
CA LYS A 5 -10.89 16.94 10.01
C LYS A 5 -11.34 16.30 8.68
N GLU A 6 -10.83 16.75 7.54
CA GLU A 6 -11.17 16.21 6.21
C GLU A 6 -10.53 14.85 5.96
N LEU A 7 -9.47 14.52 6.71
CA LEU A 7 -8.79 13.23 6.67
C LEU A 7 -9.44 12.19 7.59
N ILE A 8 -10.34 12.60 8.49
CA ILE A 8 -11.17 11.65 9.26
C ILE A 8 -12.18 11.01 8.30
N SER A 9 -12.14 9.68 8.20
CA SER A 9 -13.02 8.90 7.35
C SER A 9 -14.41 8.70 7.95
N TYR A 10 -15.35 8.17 7.16
CA TYR A 10 -16.69 7.82 7.64
C TYR A 10 -16.71 6.82 8.80
N CYS A 11 -15.65 6.01 8.99
CA CYS A 11 -15.56 5.05 10.10
C CYS A 11 -14.70 5.57 11.27
N GLY A 12 -14.38 6.86 11.29
CA GLY A 12 -13.54 7.47 12.33
C GLY A 12 -12.04 7.26 12.17
N LEU A 13 -11.61 6.38 11.26
CA LEU A 13 -10.18 6.18 10.97
C LEU A 13 -9.57 7.40 10.27
N TYR A 14 -8.32 7.70 10.57
CA TYR A 14 -7.60 8.84 10.03
C TYR A 14 -6.80 8.48 8.77
N CYS A 15 -7.12 9.09 7.64
CA CYS A 15 -6.42 8.86 6.38
C CYS A 15 -4.95 9.32 6.44
N GLY A 16 -4.60 10.31 7.24
CA GLY A 16 -3.22 10.79 7.37
C GLY A 16 -2.23 9.72 7.88
N GLU A 17 -2.72 8.69 8.56
CA GLU A 17 -1.92 7.54 9.02
C GLU A 17 -2.09 6.29 8.14
N CYS A 18 -2.97 6.33 7.15
CA CYS A 18 -3.23 5.20 6.27
C CYS A 18 -2.02 4.96 5.33
N PRO A 19 -1.44 3.74 5.28
CA PRO A 19 -0.31 3.45 4.40
C PRO A 19 -0.60 3.71 2.92
N ASN A 20 -1.85 3.52 2.49
CA ASN A 20 -2.25 3.74 1.11
C ASN A 20 -2.42 5.24 0.80
N TYR A 21 -2.91 6.04 1.75
CA TYR A 21 -3.08 7.47 1.55
C TYR A 21 -1.75 8.21 1.60
N THR A 22 -0.89 7.88 2.58
CA THR A 22 0.47 8.42 2.66
C THR A 22 1.33 7.99 1.47
N GLY A 23 1.06 6.81 0.90
CA GLY A 23 1.79 6.28 -0.25
C GLY A 23 3.21 5.80 0.09
N ARG A 24 3.66 5.91 1.34
CA ARG A 24 5.04 5.64 1.75
C ARG A 24 5.49 4.21 1.43
N ILE A 25 4.62 3.21 1.66
CA ILE A 25 4.91 1.82 1.32
C ILE A 25 5.06 1.65 -0.19
N ALA A 26 4.20 2.30 -0.98
CA ALA A 26 4.26 2.22 -2.43
C ALA A 26 5.50 2.94 -3.00
N ASP A 27 6.00 4.00 -2.35
CA ASP A 27 7.25 4.67 -2.72
C ASP A 27 8.46 3.78 -2.41
N LEU A 28 8.55 3.26 -1.19
CA LEU A 28 9.64 2.38 -0.78
C LEU A 28 9.68 1.08 -1.61
N ALA A 29 8.52 0.48 -1.90
CA ALA A 29 8.45 -0.70 -2.75
C ALA A 29 8.91 -0.41 -4.19
N ARG A 30 8.57 0.77 -4.75
CA ARG A 30 9.05 1.19 -6.06
C ARG A 30 10.57 1.34 -6.05
N ASP A 31 11.10 2.04 -5.07
CA ASP A 31 12.52 2.38 -5.00
C ASP A 31 13.36 1.11 -4.78
N LEU A 32 12.98 0.24 -3.84
CA LEU A 32 13.65 -1.04 -3.65
C LEU A 32 13.61 -1.91 -4.91
N ARG A 33 12.47 -1.99 -5.62
CA ARG A 33 12.41 -2.76 -6.89
C ARG A 33 13.35 -2.20 -7.95
N LYS A 34 13.48 -0.88 -8.03
CA LYS A 34 14.37 -0.22 -8.98
C LYS A 34 15.83 -0.59 -8.66
N GLU A 35 16.22 -0.54 -7.39
CA GLU A 35 17.57 -0.92 -6.97
C GLU A 35 17.85 -2.43 -7.16
N LEU A 36 16.93 -3.31 -6.74
CA LEU A 36 17.09 -4.76 -6.96
C LEU A 36 17.25 -5.12 -8.45
N ARG A 37 16.55 -4.39 -9.33
CA ARG A 37 16.67 -4.56 -10.77
C ARG A 37 18.00 -4.01 -11.31
N SER A 38 18.45 -2.85 -10.83
CA SER A 38 19.66 -2.19 -11.32
C SER A 38 20.91 -3.05 -11.08
N VAL A 39 20.96 -3.75 -9.93
CA VAL A 39 22.07 -4.63 -9.55
C VAL A 39 21.90 -6.09 -9.99
N ARG A 40 20.86 -6.42 -10.77
CA ARG A 40 20.56 -7.81 -11.17
C ARG A 40 20.49 -8.78 -9.99
N PHE A 41 19.81 -8.36 -8.93
CA PHE A 41 19.70 -9.13 -7.70
C PHE A 41 19.02 -10.49 -7.89
N ASP A 42 18.29 -10.70 -9.01
CA ASP A 42 17.83 -12.02 -9.45
C ASP A 42 18.96 -13.05 -9.48
N LYS A 43 20.16 -12.66 -9.93
CA LYS A 43 21.32 -13.54 -10.00
C LYS A 43 21.96 -13.80 -8.65
N THR A 44 21.95 -12.81 -7.77
CA THR A 44 22.37 -13.01 -6.38
C THR A 44 21.42 -13.98 -5.66
N ALA A 45 20.11 -13.81 -5.83
CA ALA A 45 19.11 -14.69 -5.24
C ALA A 45 19.24 -16.14 -5.74
N GLU A 46 19.50 -16.36 -7.04
CA GLU A 46 19.77 -17.70 -7.61
C GLU A 46 20.90 -18.40 -6.82
N VAL A 47 22.06 -17.75 -6.66
CA VAL A 47 23.21 -18.31 -5.94
C VAL A 47 22.92 -18.51 -4.45
N LEU A 48 22.30 -17.52 -3.79
CA LEU A 48 21.94 -17.64 -2.37
C LEU A 48 20.95 -18.78 -2.11
N SER A 49 20.07 -19.07 -3.06
CA SER A 49 19.04 -20.10 -2.92
C SER A 49 19.60 -21.53 -2.86
N GLU A 50 20.84 -21.74 -3.31
CA GLU A 50 21.57 -23.01 -3.23
C GLU A 50 22.12 -23.28 -1.82
N LEU A 51 22.34 -22.22 -1.04
CA LEU A 51 22.82 -22.32 0.33
C LEU A 51 21.66 -22.69 1.26
N SER A 52 21.79 -23.77 2.02
CA SER A 52 20.72 -24.30 2.88
C SER A 52 20.14 -23.25 3.84
N PHE A 53 21.00 -22.41 4.43
CA PHE A 53 20.65 -21.33 5.34
C PHE A 53 20.00 -20.10 4.66
N PHE A 54 20.09 -19.99 3.34
CA PHE A 54 19.46 -18.95 2.52
C PHE A 54 18.46 -19.50 1.51
N SER A 55 17.95 -20.71 1.74
CA SER A 55 16.97 -21.37 0.86
C SER A 55 15.69 -20.56 0.63
N MET A 56 15.35 -19.60 1.49
CA MET A 56 14.23 -18.66 1.27
C MET A 56 14.36 -17.82 -0.02
N PHE A 57 15.58 -17.64 -0.55
CA PHE A 57 15.76 -16.91 -1.81
C PHE A 57 15.19 -17.66 -3.03
N LYS A 58 14.79 -18.93 -2.89
CA LYS A 58 13.97 -19.63 -3.90
C LYS A 58 12.67 -18.89 -4.20
N ASP A 59 12.11 -18.17 -3.22
CA ASP A 59 10.88 -17.39 -3.35
C ASP A 59 11.12 -15.95 -3.84
N TYR A 60 12.35 -15.60 -4.25
CA TYR A 60 12.69 -14.24 -4.66
C TYR A 60 11.77 -13.71 -5.77
N ALA A 61 11.43 -14.53 -6.77
CA ALA A 61 10.52 -14.12 -7.84
C ALA A 61 9.12 -13.74 -7.31
N GLN A 62 8.62 -14.50 -6.32
CA GLN A 62 7.35 -14.20 -5.66
C GLN A 62 7.46 -12.92 -4.83
N CYS A 63 8.51 -12.77 -4.02
CA CYS A 63 8.79 -11.57 -3.24
C CYS A 63 8.86 -10.32 -4.13
N TYR A 64 9.63 -10.41 -5.22
CA TYR A 64 9.71 -9.35 -6.21
C TYR A 64 8.33 -9.03 -6.77
N SER A 65 7.53 -10.02 -7.20
CA SER A 65 6.16 -9.80 -7.69
C SER A 65 5.27 -9.06 -6.67
N ILE A 66 5.32 -9.47 -5.39
CA ILE A 66 4.58 -8.84 -4.30
C ILE A 66 4.97 -7.38 -4.12
N LEU A 67 6.26 -7.04 -4.13
CA LEU A 67 6.71 -5.64 -4.13
C LEU A 67 6.08 -4.86 -5.28
N GLY A 68 5.90 -5.49 -6.45
CA GLY A 68 5.25 -4.88 -7.61
C GLY A 68 3.76 -4.60 -7.39
N GLY A 69 3.08 -5.50 -6.67
CA GLY A 69 1.73 -5.27 -6.17
C GLY A 69 1.67 -4.09 -5.19
N MET A 70 2.63 -3.99 -4.27
CA MET A 70 2.69 -2.92 -3.27
C MET A 70 2.82 -1.52 -3.87
N VAL A 71 3.44 -1.36 -5.04
CA VAL A 71 3.50 -0.07 -5.76
C VAL A 71 2.09 0.50 -6.06
N LYS A 72 1.08 -0.36 -6.17
CA LYS A 72 -0.31 0.02 -6.44
C LYS A 72 -1.08 0.45 -5.19
N LEU A 73 -0.53 0.28 -4.00
CA LEU A 73 -1.15 0.64 -2.72
C LEU A 73 -1.13 2.16 -2.51
N ARG A 74 -1.86 2.89 -3.36
CA ARG A 74 -1.94 4.35 -3.34
C ARG A 74 -3.38 4.82 -3.43
N CYS A 75 -3.73 5.75 -2.57
CA CYS A 75 -5.00 6.43 -2.58
C CYS A 75 -4.77 7.92 -2.90
N LYS A 76 -5.33 8.41 -3.99
CA LYS A 76 -5.16 9.82 -4.43
C LYS A 76 -6.00 10.81 -3.61
N HIS A 77 -7.02 10.32 -2.91
CA HIS A 77 -7.96 11.12 -2.16
C HIS A 77 -8.26 10.46 -0.81
N ALA A 78 -8.62 11.26 0.20
CA ALA A 78 -9.08 10.72 1.47
C ALA A 78 -10.42 10.00 1.30
N CYS A 79 -10.82 9.17 2.28
CA CYS A 79 -12.05 8.39 2.21
C CYS A 79 -13.31 9.25 1.98
N ARG A 80 -13.34 10.50 2.45
CA ARG A 80 -14.44 11.46 2.19
C ARG A 80 -14.35 12.11 0.80
N GLY A 81 -13.15 12.24 0.24
CA GLY A 81 -12.90 12.74 -1.11
C GLY A 81 -12.98 11.67 -2.20
N ASN A 82 -13.84 10.66 -2.07
CA ASN A 82 -13.95 9.52 -3.00
C ASN A 82 -12.71 8.61 -3.12
N GLY A 83 -11.79 8.65 -2.15
CA GLY A 83 -10.76 7.62 -1.98
C GLY A 83 -11.33 6.31 -1.43
N GLY A 84 -10.45 5.40 -1.02
CA GLY A 84 -10.81 4.14 -0.34
C GLY A 84 -11.72 3.21 -1.15
N ASN A 85 -12.37 2.25 -0.46
CA ASN A 85 -13.27 1.29 -1.09
C ASN A 85 -14.59 1.96 -1.52
N PRO A 86 -14.95 1.99 -2.83
CA PRO A 86 -16.20 2.59 -3.30
C PRO A 86 -17.46 1.86 -2.79
N PHE A 87 -17.34 0.60 -2.37
CA PHE A 87 -18.43 -0.21 -1.86
C PHE A 87 -18.50 -0.27 -0.32
N CYS A 88 -17.77 0.61 0.37
CA CYS A 88 -17.77 0.67 1.84
C CYS A 88 -19.20 0.86 2.40
N LYS A 89 -19.66 -0.09 3.22
CA LYS A 89 -21.00 -0.05 3.84
C LYS A 89 -21.15 1.14 4.80
N ILE A 90 -20.08 1.49 5.54
CA ILE A 90 -20.08 2.61 6.49
C ILE A 90 -20.27 3.94 5.76
N ARG A 91 -19.53 4.18 4.67
CA ARG A 91 -19.71 5.35 3.78
C ARG A 91 -21.16 5.47 3.33
N LYS A 92 -21.71 4.39 2.77
CA LYS A 92 -23.09 4.36 2.25
C LYS A 92 -24.12 4.66 3.35
N CYS A 93 -23.91 4.12 4.56
CA CYS A 93 -24.77 4.37 5.71
C CYS A 93 -24.74 5.85 6.14
N ALA A 94 -23.55 6.43 6.31
CA ALA A 94 -23.38 7.82 6.71
C ALA A 94 -23.99 8.80 5.71
N GLN A 95 -23.76 8.56 4.40
CA GLN A 95 -24.35 9.35 3.32
C GLN A 95 -25.89 9.26 3.30
N LYS A 96 -26.46 8.06 3.46
CA LYS A 96 -27.92 7.85 3.52
C LYS A 96 -28.54 8.58 4.72
N LYS A 97 -27.89 8.54 5.87
CA LYS A 97 -28.35 9.19 7.11
C LYS A 97 -28.02 10.69 7.20
N LYS A 98 -27.27 11.23 6.24
CA LYS A 98 -26.77 12.62 6.25
C LYS A 98 -25.99 12.98 7.51
N ILE A 99 -25.15 12.06 7.97
CA ILE A 99 -24.22 12.26 9.11
C ILE A 99 -22.78 12.21 8.61
N GLU A 100 -21.86 12.84 9.34
CA GLU A 100 -20.46 12.95 8.91
C GLU A 100 -19.67 11.63 9.05
N GLY A 101 -20.07 10.76 9.96
CA GLY A 101 -19.39 9.50 10.26
C GLY A 101 -20.28 8.54 11.06
N CYS A 102 -19.82 7.31 11.22
CA CYS A 102 -20.43 6.28 12.05
C CYS A 102 -20.36 6.61 13.53
#